data_AF-A0A1V5UT68-F1
#
_entry.id   AF-A0A1V5UT68-F1
#
_cell.length_a   1.000
_cell.length_b   1.000
_cell.length_c   1.000
_cell.angle_alpha   90.00
_cell.angle_beta   90.00
_cell.angle_gamma   90.00
#
_symmetry.space_group_name_H-M   'P 1'
#
loop_
_entity.id
_entity.type
_entity.pdbx_description
1 polymer ?
#
loop_
_entity_poly.entity_id
_entity_poly.type
_entity_poly.pdbx_seq_one_letter_code
_entity_poly.pdbx_strand_id
1 'polypeptide(L)'
;MKEQPLTRQLAPLIIFILLVIVLTLVIRGSRSDTDSNSDLFETRASQLKMKLSPFSYNQPRPSARPGGPRITIPEVEQTLSLAAMDCEKGRYAVAEDRLRTALVFHPENRSLLSMLGTTFYLQQKYKEAEEIFRNLAYLDPSDSVAYNNLGAALARQKRYREAIASVEKVYKKEPDSPITALNLSGMHSMAGNTAEALEYFKKAYQTLGERILPLSYNTNFDNIRKEKDFMKIVQEAREKSSLYEKAPPQNGTEIPPAPEKGTGQ
;
A
#
# COMPACT_ATOMS: atom_id res chain seq x y z
N MET A 1 -51.17 45.76 -3.65
CA MET A 1 -50.44 44.88 -2.71
C MET A 1 -50.96 43.47 -2.92
N LYS A 2 -50.15 42.56 -3.48
CA LYS A 2 -50.55 41.16 -3.68
C LYS A 2 -50.19 40.38 -2.41
N GLU A 3 -51.20 39.98 -1.66
CA GLU A 3 -51.05 39.05 -0.54
C GLU A 3 -50.49 37.73 -1.09
N GLN A 4 -49.27 37.38 -0.69
CA GLN A 4 -48.73 36.06 -0.95
C GLN A 4 -49.48 35.05 -0.08
N PRO A 5 -49.87 33.89 -0.63
CA PRO A 5 -50.61 32.89 0.13
C PRO A 5 -49.76 32.43 1.32
N LEU A 6 -50.34 32.49 2.52
CA LEU A 6 -49.76 32.14 3.82
C LEU A 6 -48.98 30.80 3.83
N THR A 7 -49.29 29.92 2.88
CA THR A 7 -48.65 28.62 2.66
C THR A 7 -47.18 28.71 2.22
N ARG A 8 -46.74 29.78 1.52
CA ARG A 8 -45.33 29.92 1.08
C ARG A 8 -44.39 30.36 2.20
N GLN A 9 -44.86 31.15 3.16
CA GLN A 9 -44.04 31.60 4.30
C GLN A 9 -43.88 30.51 5.37
N LEU A 10 -44.86 29.62 5.50
CA LEU A 10 -44.83 28.53 6.48
C LEU A 10 -44.12 27.25 5.98
N ALA A 11 -43.87 27.14 4.67
CA ALA A 11 -43.17 26.00 4.08
C ALA A 11 -41.83 25.64 4.76
N PRO A 12 -40.89 26.59 5.02
CA PRO A 12 -39.64 26.24 5.71
C PRO A 12 -39.87 25.80 7.16
N LEU A 13 -40.86 26.37 7.85
CA LEU A 13 -41.21 25.99 9.22
C LEU A 13 -41.79 24.56 9.28
N ILE A 14 -42.67 24.22 8.33
CA ILE A 14 -43.27 22.88 8.23
C ILE A 14 -42.19 21.84 7.89
N ILE A 15 -41.29 22.14 6.95
CA ILE A 15 -40.16 21.26 6.61
C ILE A 15 -39.25 21.05 7.83
N PHE A 16 -38.96 22.11 8.58
CA PHE A 16 -38.14 22.02 9.79
C PHE A 16 -38.82 21.16 10.87
N ILE A 17 -40.12 21.35 11.12
CA ILE A 17 -40.89 20.53 12.08
C ILE A 17 -40.92 19.07 11.64
N LEU A 18 -41.14 18.78 10.35
CA LEU A 18 -41.11 17.41 9.83
C LEU A 18 -39.71 16.78 9.97
N LEU A 19 -38.64 17.54 9.74
CA LEU A 19 -37.27 17.06 9.87
C LEU A 19 -36.93 16.76 11.34
N VAL A 20 -37.37 17.60 12.27
CA VAL A 20 -37.23 17.36 13.71
C VAL A 20 -38.04 16.12 14.12
N ILE A 21 -39.28 15.95 13.64
CA ILE A 21 -40.09 14.76 13.94
C ILE A 21 -39.41 13.49 13.40
N VAL A 22 -38.94 13.49 12.15
CA VAL A 22 -38.23 12.35 11.55
C VAL A 22 -36.94 12.06 12.33
N LEU A 23 -36.15 13.07 12.69
CA LEU A 23 -34.93 12.89 13.48
C LEU A 23 -35.26 12.34 14.89
N THR A 24 -36.33 12.83 15.51
CA THR A 24 -36.79 12.35 16.82
C THR A 24 -37.31 10.92 16.73
N LEU A 25 -37.98 10.53 15.64
CA LEU A 25 -38.44 9.17 15.38
C LEU A 25 -37.28 8.23 15.03
N VAL A 26 -36.22 8.72 14.37
CA VAL A 26 -34.99 7.93 14.12
C VAL A 26 -34.22 7.74 15.42
N ILE A 27 -34.15 8.76 16.29
CA ILE A 27 -33.54 8.67 17.62
C ILE A 27 -34.39 7.81 18.58
N ARG A 28 -35.72 7.85 18.50
CA ARG A 28 -36.61 6.95 19.26
C ARG A 28 -36.64 5.52 18.70
N GLY A 29 -36.64 5.36 17.38
CA GLY A 29 -36.60 4.06 16.70
C GLY A 29 -35.26 3.34 16.84
N SER A 30 -34.19 4.07 17.17
CA SER A 30 -32.91 3.50 17.63
C SER A 30 -32.86 3.28 19.15
N ARG A 31 -33.94 3.61 19.88
CA ARG A 31 -34.01 3.55 21.36
C ARG A 31 -35.31 2.94 21.89
N SER A 32 -36.00 2.13 21.07
CA SER A 32 -37.22 1.40 21.47
C SER A 32 -37.26 -0.04 20.95
N ASP A 33 -36.14 -0.76 21.02
CA ASP A 33 -36.09 -2.23 20.92
C ASP A 33 -35.00 -2.82 21.84
N THR A 34 -34.86 -2.25 23.04
CA THR A 34 -33.96 -2.79 24.08
C THR A 34 -34.66 -3.52 25.22
N ASP A 35 -35.98 -3.73 25.19
CA ASP A 35 -36.70 -4.45 26.28
C ASP A 35 -37.59 -5.62 25.81
N SER A 36 -37.46 -6.09 24.57
CA SER A 36 -38.17 -7.29 24.08
C SER A 36 -37.26 -8.30 23.33
N ASN A 37 -35.97 -7.98 23.20
CA ASN A 37 -34.97 -8.89 22.65
C ASN A 37 -34.12 -9.58 23.73
N SER A 38 -34.20 -9.18 25.00
CA SER A 38 -33.52 -9.88 26.10
C SER A 38 -34.03 -11.32 26.24
N ASP A 39 -35.35 -11.54 26.10
CA ASP A 39 -35.94 -12.87 26.22
C ASP A 39 -35.70 -13.74 24.98
N LEU A 40 -35.64 -13.15 23.78
CA LEU A 40 -35.38 -13.92 22.56
C LEU A 40 -33.89 -14.30 22.43
N PHE A 41 -32.98 -13.47 22.94
CA PHE A 41 -31.56 -13.80 23.05
C PHE A 41 -31.26 -14.73 24.23
N GLU A 42 -31.93 -14.59 25.39
CA GLU A 42 -31.81 -15.56 26.48
C GLU A 42 -32.37 -16.93 26.09
N THR A 43 -33.49 -16.99 25.37
CA THR A 43 -34.08 -18.26 24.91
C THR A 43 -33.22 -18.94 23.85
N ARG A 44 -32.59 -18.19 22.94
CA ARG A 44 -31.62 -18.75 21.99
C ARG A 44 -30.28 -19.11 22.64
N ALA A 45 -29.78 -18.35 23.61
CA ALA A 45 -28.56 -18.69 24.35
C ALA A 45 -28.75 -19.88 25.29
N SER A 46 -29.95 -20.04 25.87
CA SER A 46 -30.32 -21.20 26.69
C SER A 46 -30.63 -22.44 25.85
N GLN A 47 -31.11 -22.29 24.61
CA GLN A 47 -31.20 -23.40 23.64
C GLN A 47 -29.88 -23.70 22.92
N LEU A 48 -28.94 -22.74 22.85
CA LEU A 48 -27.53 -22.97 22.49
C LEU A 48 -26.70 -23.56 23.62
N LYS A 49 -27.31 -23.96 24.75
CA LYS A 49 -26.78 -25.06 25.58
C LYS A 49 -26.95 -26.42 24.89
N MET A 50 -26.81 -26.45 23.55
CA MET A 50 -26.70 -27.67 22.79
C MET A 50 -25.29 -28.22 22.97
N LYS A 51 -25.18 -29.15 23.92
CA LYS A 51 -24.16 -30.20 24.01
C LYS A 51 -22.72 -29.73 23.78
N LEU A 52 -22.18 -29.04 24.78
CA LEU A 52 -20.79 -29.32 25.16
C LEU A 52 -20.70 -30.84 25.39
N SER A 53 -19.76 -31.47 24.70
CA SER A 53 -19.53 -32.92 24.68
C SER A 53 -19.56 -33.54 26.09
N PRO A 54 -19.87 -34.83 26.26
CA PRO A 54 -20.02 -35.46 27.58
C PRO A 54 -18.69 -35.65 28.34
N PHE A 55 -17.65 -34.88 28.00
CA PHE A 55 -16.37 -34.96 28.67
C PHE A 55 -16.41 -34.19 29.99
N SER A 56 -16.66 -34.93 31.07
CA SER A 56 -16.46 -34.50 32.46
C SER A 56 -15.12 -33.79 32.65
N TYR A 57 -15.17 -32.52 33.05
CA TYR A 57 -14.01 -31.69 33.41
C TYR A 57 -13.42 -32.03 34.80
N ASN A 58 -13.45 -33.31 35.19
CA ASN A 58 -12.86 -33.80 36.43
C ASN A 58 -11.85 -34.94 36.18
N GLN A 59 -11.24 -34.94 34.99
CA GLN A 59 -10.01 -35.67 34.74
C GLN A 59 -8.83 -34.75 35.06
N PRO A 60 -7.78 -35.20 35.80
CA PRO A 60 -6.55 -34.44 35.89
C PRO A 60 -6.08 -34.11 34.47
N ARG A 61 -5.71 -32.83 34.23
CA ARG A 61 -5.20 -32.39 32.91
C ARG A 61 -4.17 -33.42 32.46
N PRO A 62 -4.35 -34.06 31.27
CA PRO A 62 -3.30 -34.90 30.73
C PRO A 62 -2.04 -34.05 30.71
N SER A 63 -0.97 -34.49 31.38
CA SER A 63 0.35 -33.87 31.28
C SER A 63 0.60 -33.60 29.81
N ALA A 64 0.85 -32.34 29.45
CA ALA A 64 0.98 -31.90 28.06
C ALA A 64 1.82 -32.92 27.28
N ARG A 65 1.21 -33.60 26.31
CA ARG A 65 1.96 -34.52 25.43
C ARG A 65 3.12 -33.72 24.83
N PRO A 66 4.39 -34.10 25.04
CA PRO A 66 5.48 -33.47 24.32
C PRO A 66 5.30 -33.89 22.86
N GLY A 67 4.77 -32.98 22.02
CA GLY A 67 4.52 -33.24 20.59
C GLY A 67 3.19 -32.77 20.00
N GLY A 68 2.35 -32.02 20.72
CA GLY A 68 1.26 -31.27 20.05
C GLY A 68 1.83 -30.25 19.05
N PRO A 69 1.10 -29.85 17.99
CA PRO A 69 1.58 -28.84 17.06
C PRO A 69 1.93 -27.57 17.85
N ARG A 70 3.22 -27.24 17.89
CA ARG A 70 3.67 -25.97 18.46
C ARG A 70 3.17 -24.89 17.51
N ILE A 71 2.18 -24.13 17.95
CA ILE A 71 1.80 -22.90 17.27
C ILE A 71 3.00 -21.96 17.42
N THR A 72 3.81 -21.86 16.37
CA THR A 72 4.92 -20.93 16.31
C THR A 72 4.37 -19.59 15.84
N ILE A 73 4.47 -18.57 16.70
CA ILE A 73 4.17 -17.19 16.30
C ILE A 73 5.23 -16.79 15.27
N PRO A 74 4.85 -16.40 14.04
CA PRO A 74 5.82 -15.98 13.04
C PRO A 74 6.61 -14.77 13.53
N GLU A 75 7.93 -14.86 13.47
CA GLU A 75 8.81 -13.74 13.75
C GLU A 75 8.72 -12.72 12.60
N VAL A 76 8.64 -11.43 12.96
CA VAL A 76 8.43 -10.35 12.01
C VAL A 76 9.55 -10.28 10.98
N GLU A 77 10.80 -10.22 11.44
CA GLU A 77 11.96 -10.03 10.57
C GLU A 77 12.18 -11.21 9.62
N GLN A 78 12.08 -12.44 10.14
CA GLN A 78 12.13 -13.65 9.32
C GLN A 78 11.00 -13.67 8.29
N THR A 79 9.79 -13.30 8.68
CA THR A 79 8.64 -13.26 7.77
C THR A 79 8.84 -12.25 6.65
N LEU A 80 9.35 -11.06 6.95
CA LEU A 80 9.65 -10.03 5.96
C LEU A 80 10.70 -10.50 4.96
N SER A 81 11.79 -11.11 5.44
CA SER A 81 12.86 -11.64 4.59
C SER A 81 12.36 -12.74 3.66
N LEU A 82 11.59 -13.70 4.18
CA LEU A 82 11.00 -14.78 3.39
C LEU A 82 9.99 -14.25 2.36
N ALA A 83 9.14 -13.31 2.75
CA ALA A 83 8.15 -12.70 1.86
C ALA A 83 8.82 -11.90 0.72
N ALA A 84 9.89 -11.17 1.01
CA ALA A 84 10.67 -10.46 0.00
C ALA A 84 11.28 -11.45 -1.02
N MET A 85 11.91 -12.53 -0.55
CA MET A 85 12.45 -13.58 -1.42
C MET A 85 11.37 -14.30 -2.24
N ASP A 86 10.20 -14.52 -1.66
CA ASP A 86 9.04 -15.09 -2.37
C ASP A 86 8.57 -14.13 -3.48
N CYS A 87 8.54 -12.81 -3.23
CA CYS A 87 8.21 -11.81 -4.23
C CYS A 87 9.25 -11.73 -5.36
N GLU A 88 10.55 -11.76 -5.06
CA GLU A 88 11.61 -11.77 -6.06
C GLU A 88 11.51 -12.98 -7.00
N LYS A 89 11.07 -14.12 -6.46
CA LYS A 89 10.86 -15.37 -7.23
C LYS A 89 9.47 -15.46 -7.87
N GLY A 90 8.67 -14.40 -7.81
CA GLY A 90 7.32 -14.35 -8.39
C GLY A 90 6.26 -15.18 -7.64
N ARG A 91 6.58 -15.72 -6.45
CA ARG A 91 5.67 -16.51 -5.62
C ARG A 91 4.81 -15.63 -4.71
N TYR A 92 4.09 -14.71 -5.33
CA TYR A 92 3.34 -13.69 -4.58
C TYR A 92 2.24 -14.26 -3.67
N ALA A 93 1.58 -15.34 -4.07
CA ALA A 93 0.56 -15.99 -3.25
C ALA A 93 1.14 -16.56 -1.94
N VAL A 94 2.37 -17.10 -2.00
CA VAL A 94 3.09 -17.62 -0.83
C VAL A 94 3.50 -16.47 0.10
N ALA A 95 4.01 -15.38 -0.47
CA ALA A 95 4.32 -14.16 0.28
C ALA A 95 3.07 -13.62 0.99
N GLU A 96 1.94 -13.54 0.28
CA GLU A 96 0.67 -13.06 0.83
C GLU A 96 0.21 -13.92 2.02
N ASP A 97 0.17 -15.25 1.87
CA ASP A 97 -0.25 -16.16 2.94
C ASP A 97 0.62 -16.04 4.20
N ARG A 98 1.93 -15.95 4.01
CA ARG A 98 2.90 -15.75 5.10
C ARG A 98 2.67 -14.43 5.82
N LEU A 99 2.51 -13.34 5.08
CA LEU A 99 2.31 -12.01 5.63
C LEU A 99 0.97 -11.92 6.37
N ARG A 100 -0.11 -12.47 5.80
CA ARG A 100 -1.42 -12.56 6.46
C ARG A 100 -1.33 -13.35 7.75
N THR A 101 -0.63 -14.48 7.75
CA THR A 101 -0.41 -15.29 8.96
C THR A 101 0.32 -14.50 10.04
N ALA A 102 1.38 -13.77 9.70
CA ALA A 102 2.10 -12.94 10.66
C ALA A 102 1.25 -11.77 11.19
N LEU A 103 0.43 -11.15 10.33
CA LEU A 103 -0.47 -10.07 10.71
C LEU A 103 -1.61 -10.51 11.63
N VAL A 104 -1.96 -11.80 11.69
CA VAL A 104 -2.89 -12.31 12.74
C VAL A 104 -2.31 -12.08 14.14
N PHE A 105 -0.99 -12.20 14.30
CA PHE A 105 -0.31 -12.03 15.59
C PHE A 105 0.22 -10.62 15.81
N HIS A 106 0.52 -9.89 14.73
CA HIS A 106 1.11 -8.56 14.74
C HIS A 106 0.29 -7.57 13.88
N PRO A 107 -0.99 -7.32 14.19
CA PRO A 107 -1.94 -6.66 13.28
C PRO A 107 -1.57 -5.23 12.87
N GLU A 108 -0.81 -4.52 13.72
CA GLU A 108 -0.42 -3.13 13.49
C GLU A 108 1.04 -2.98 13.04
N ASN A 109 1.73 -4.09 12.76
CA ASN A 109 3.12 -4.04 12.33
C ASN A 109 3.22 -3.39 10.94
N ARG A 110 3.71 -2.15 10.91
CA ARG A 110 3.80 -1.32 9.71
C ARG A 110 4.66 -1.96 8.61
N SER A 111 5.74 -2.63 8.97
CA SER A 111 6.63 -3.29 8.00
C SER A 111 5.92 -4.47 7.33
N LEU A 112 5.19 -5.29 8.09
CA LEU A 112 4.39 -6.40 7.54
C LEU A 112 3.25 -5.88 6.65
N LEU A 113 2.55 -4.83 7.07
CA LEU A 113 1.52 -4.17 6.26
C LEU A 113 2.13 -3.62 4.96
N SER A 114 3.25 -2.91 5.02
CA SER A 114 3.92 -2.34 3.84
C SER A 114 4.36 -3.43 2.86
N MET A 115 4.92 -4.54 3.37
CA MET A 115 5.28 -5.70 2.54
C MET A 115 4.04 -6.37 1.93
N LEU A 116 2.92 -6.45 2.65
CA LEU A 116 1.66 -6.98 2.12
C LEU A 116 1.10 -6.09 1.01
N GLY A 117 1.09 -4.76 1.21
CA GLY A 117 0.68 -3.81 0.17
C GLY A 117 1.55 -3.91 -1.08
N THR A 118 2.87 -4.06 -0.91
CA THR A 118 3.82 -4.27 -2.01
C THR A 118 3.54 -5.60 -2.72
N THR A 119 3.26 -6.66 -1.97
CA THR A 119 2.91 -7.97 -2.51
C THR A 119 1.61 -7.91 -3.32
N PHE A 120 0.59 -7.17 -2.87
CA PHE A 120 -0.62 -6.93 -3.66
C PHE A 120 -0.34 -6.15 -4.94
N TYR A 121 0.50 -5.12 -4.87
CA TYR A 121 0.87 -4.35 -6.05
C TYR A 121 1.55 -5.24 -7.11
N LEU A 122 2.46 -6.13 -6.71
CA LEU A 122 3.12 -7.08 -7.60
C LEU A 122 2.16 -8.11 -8.19
N GLN A 123 1.11 -8.50 -7.44
CA GLN A 123 0.00 -9.32 -7.94
C GLN A 123 -0.96 -8.56 -8.87
N GLN A 124 -0.74 -7.27 -9.11
CA GLN A 124 -1.65 -6.38 -9.83
C GLN A 124 -3.01 -6.19 -9.13
N LYS A 125 -3.09 -6.54 -7.84
CA LYS A 125 -4.22 -6.29 -6.92
C LYS A 125 -4.15 -4.85 -6.41
N TYR A 126 -4.27 -3.89 -7.33
CA TYR A 126 -3.96 -2.48 -7.05
C TYR A 126 -4.93 -1.80 -6.08
N LYS A 127 -6.18 -2.27 -6.00
CA LYS A 127 -7.17 -1.75 -5.05
C LYS A 127 -6.83 -2.16 -3.62
N GLU A 128 -6.48 -3.43 -3.42
CA GLU A 128 -6.04 -3.96 -2.13
C GLU A 128 -4.73 -3.32 -1.68
N ALA A 129 -3.80 -3.09 -2.61
CA ALA A 129 -2.59 -2.32 -2.34
C ALA A 129 -2.89 -0.88 -1.91
N GLU A 130 -3.80 -0.20 -2.60
CA GLU A 130 -4.24 1.16 -2.25
C GLU A 130 -4.80 1.23 -0.82
N GLU A 131 -5.68 0.29 -0.43
CA GLU A 131 -6.26 0.27 0.92
C GLU A 131 -5.18 0.20 2.00
N ILE A 132 -4.20 -0.67 1.82
CA ILE A 132 -3.07 -0.82 2.73
C ILE A 132 -2.22 0.46 2.79
N PHE A 133 -1.86 1.04 1.63
CA PHE A 133 -1.03 2.24 1.60
C PHE A 133 -1.75 3.50 2.10
N ARG A 134 -3.07 3.61 1.89
CA ARG A 134 -3.88 4.67 2.52
C ARG A 134 -3.89 4.54 4.02
N ASN A 135 -4.02 3.31 4.55
CA ASN A 135 -3.94 3.08 5.99
C ASN A 135 -2.57 3.49 6.55
N LEU A 136 -1.47 3.07 5.92
CA LEU A 136 -0.12 3.46 6.33
C LEU A 136 0.09 4.98 6.29
N ALA A 137 -0.35 5.64 5.22
CA ALA A 137 -0.27 7.10 5.09
C ALA A 137 -1.16 7.86 6.10
N TYR A 138 -2.25 7.24 6.57
CA TYR A 138 -3.10 7.77 7.63
C TYR A 138 -2.42 7.63 9.01
N LEU A 139 -1.83 6.46 9.28
CA LEU A 139 -1.10 6.18 10.52
C LEU A 139 0.17 7.03 10.65
N ASP A 140 0.78 7.38 9.53
CA ASP A 140 1.95 8.26 9.48
C ASP A 140 1.87 9.23 8.29
N PRO A 141 1.36 10.45 8.50
CA PRO A 141 1.32 11.49 7.48
C PRO A 141 2.70 12.00 7.01
N SER A 142 3.79 11.53 7.62
CA SER A 142 5.17 11.81 7.21
C SER A 142 5.84 10.66 6.47
N ASP A 143 5.21 9.48 6.37
CA ASP A 143 5.78 8.32 5.69
C ASP A 143 5.80 8.51 4.16
N SER A 144 6.93 9.01 3.68
CA SER A 144 7.22 9.20 2.27
C SER A 144 7.10 7.91 1.45
N VAL A 145 7.40 6.74 2.04
CA VAL A 145 7.30 5.44 1.36
C VAL A 145 5.82 5.08 1.15
N ALA A 146 4.97 5.26 2.16
CA ALA A 146 3.54 5.00 2.05
C ALA A 146 2.87 5.86 0.97
N TYR A 147 3.18 7.16 0.91
CA TYR A 147 2.64 8.06 -0.13
C TYR A 147 3.15 7.73 -1.54
N ASN A 148 4.43 7.38 -1.67
CA ASN A 148 5.02 6.93 -2.94
C ASN A 148 4.33 5.67 -3.46
N ASN A 149 4.15 4.67 -2.59
CA ASN A 149 3.50 3.41 -2.93
C ASN A 149 2.00 3.58 -3.22
N LEU A 150 1.31 4.44 -2.46
CA LEU A 150 -0.07 4.84 -2.74
C LEU A 150 -0.19 5.46 -4.14
N GLY A 151 0.70 6.39 -4.48
CA GLY A 151 0.72 6.99 -5.81
C GLY A 151 0.94 5.97 -6.92
N ALA A 152 1.86 5.02 -6.73
CA ALA A 152 2.10 3.95 -7.70
C ALA A 152 0.85 3.07 -7.91
N ALA A 153 0.18 2.65 -6.83
CA ALA A 153 -1.05 1.87 -6.89
C ALA A 153 -2.18 2.63 -7.61
N LEU A 154 -2.35 3.92 -7.30
CA LEU A 154 -3.34 4.80 -7.96
C LEU A 154 -3.04 4.99 -9.45
N ALA A 155 -1.77 5.17 -9.82
CA ALA A 155 -1.37 5.32 -11.22
C ALA A 155 -1.67 4.07 -12.05
N ARG A 156 -1.45 2.86 -11.49
CA ARG A 156 -1.82 1.60 -12.14
C ARG A 156 -3.33 1.44 -12.32
N GLN A 157 -4.13 2.08 -11.47
CA GLN A 157 -5.58 2.22 -11.64
C GLN A 157 -6.00 3.36 -12.58
N LYS A 158 -5.05 4.01 -13.27
CA LYS A 158 -5.26 5.18 -14.14
C LYS A 158 -5.83 6.42 -13.43
N ARG A 159 -5.77 6.46 -12.09
CA ARG A 159 -6.19 7.59 -11.25
C ARG A 159 -5.05 8.60 -11.10
N TYR A 160 -4.54 9.09 -12.22
CA TYR A 160 -3.27 9.83 -12.28
C TYR A 160 -3.27 11.11 -11.46
N ARG A 161 -4.38 11.86 -11.44
CA ARG A 161 -4.49 13.08 -10.65
C ARG A 161 -4.30 12.83 -9.15
N GLU A 162 -4.90 11.76 -8.63
CA GLU A 162 -4.76 11.39 -7.22
C GLU A 162 -3.37 10.81 -6.93
N ALA A 163 -2.80 10.06 -7.87
CA ALA A 163 -1.45 9.54 -7.78
C ALA A 163 -0.42 10.67 -7.62
N ILE A 164 -0.45 11.64 -8.53
CA ILE A 164 0.41 12.82 -8.53
C ILE A 164 0.23 13.61 -7.23
N ALA A 165 -1.02 13.91 -6.84
CA ALA A 165 -1.30 14.67 -5.62
C ALA A 165 -0.80 13.97 -4.34
N SER A 166 -0.76 12.63 -4.32
CA SER A 166 -0.25 11.86 -3.18
C SER A 166 1.26 12.00 -3.03
N VAL A 167 1.99 11.98 -4.16
CA VAL A 167 3.46 12.08 -4.18
C VAL A 167 3.95 13.52 -4.11
N GLU A 168 3.20 14.50 -4.64
CA GLU A 168 3.54 15.92 -4.52
C GLU A 168 3.66 16.37 -3.06
N LYS A 169 2.87 15.78 -2.15
CA LYS A 169 2.99 16.06 -0.71
C LYS A 169 4.35 15.65 -0.16
N VAL A 170 4.89 14.52 -0.63
CA VAL A 170 6.23 14.04 -0.29
C VAL A 170 7.26 14.99 -0.89
N TYR A 171 7.13 15.31 -2.18
CA TYR A 171 8.07 16.16 -2.90
C TYR A 171 8.19 17.56 -2.29
N LYS A 172 7.09 18.12 -1.77
CA LYS A 172 7.12 19.42 -1.06
C LYS A 172 7.95 19.39 0.22
N LYS A 173 8.05 18.24 0.90
CA LYS A 173 8.85 18.04 2.11
C LYS A 173 10.29 17.64 1.78
N GLU A 174 10.46 16.86 0.71
CA GLU A 174 11.73 16.29 0.27
C GLU A 174 11.99 16.63 -1.21
N PRO A 175 12.26 17.90 -1.54
CA PRO A 175 12.40 18.34 -2.95
C PRO A 175 13.60 17.72 -3.66
N ASP A 176 14.60 17.27 -2.90
CA ASP A 176 15.84 16.68 -3.40
C ASP A 176 15.78 15.15 -3.50
N SER A 177 14.66 14.51 -3.13
CA SER A 177 14.52 13.05 -3.15
C SER A 177 14.44 12.54 -4.60
N PRO A 178 15.47 11.81 -5.10
CA PRO A 178 15.46 11.32 -6.48
C PRO A 178 14.37 10.27 -6.71
N ILE A 179 14.02 9.50 -5.68
CA ILE A 179 12.97 8.48 -5.73
C ILE A 179 11.61 9.14 -5.96
N THR A 180 11.32 10.18 -5.17
CA THR A 180 10.08 10.95 -5.30
C THR A 180 9.99 11.66 -6.65
N ALA A 181 11.08 12.27 -7.13
CA ALA A 181 11.14 12.86 -8.47
C ALA A 181 10.90 11.81 -9.57
N LEU A 182 11.51 10.63 -9.46
CA LEU A 182 11.33 9.55 -10.43
C LEU A 182 9.88 9.03 -10.45
N ASN A 183 9.25 8.91 -9.28
CA ASN A 183 7.84 8.52 -9.16
C ASN A 183 6.92 9.56 -9.80
N LEU A 184 7.12 10.85 -9.53
CA LEU A 184 6.37 11.93 -10.20
C LEU A 184 6.57 11.88 -11.71
N SER A 185 7.81 11.74 -12.18
CA SER A 185 8.11 11.60 -13.60
C SER A 185 7.32 10.45 -14.24
N GLY A 186 7.34 9.27 -13.62
CA GLY A 186 6.58 8.11 -14.10
C GLY A 186 5.08 8.36 -14.13
N MET A 187 4.53 8.99 -13.08
CA MET A 187 3.09 9.30 -13.01
C MET A 187 2.66 10.33 -14.06
N HIS A 188 3.45 11.39 -14.26
CA HIS A 188 3.22 12.37 -15.31
C HIS A 188 3.35 11.75 -16.71
N SER A 189 4.33 10.86 -16.92
CA SER A 189 4.49 10.10 -18.17
C SER A 189 3.24 9.27 -18.46
N MET A 190 2.77 8.47 -17.50
CA MET A 190 1.54 7.67 -17.65
C MET A 190 0.28 8.51 -17.86
N ALA A 191 0.25 9.72 -17.30
CA ALA A 191 -0.83 10.70 -17.50
C ALA A 191 -0.81 11.41 -18.86
N GLY A 192 0.28 11.30 -19.62
CA GLY A 192 0.50 12.04 -20.88
C GLY A 192 1.02 13.46 -20.68
N ASN A 193 1.43 13.83 -19.46
CA ASN A 193 2.00 15.12 -19.13
C ASN A 193 3.50 15.12 -19.44
N THR A 194 3.84 15.11 -20.74
CA THR A 194 5.21 14.86 -21.23
C THR A 194 6.24 15.87 -20.69
N ALA A 195 5.89 17.17 -20.62
CA ALA A 195 6.83 18.21 -20.20
C ALA A 195 7.26 18.02 -18.73
N GLU A 196 6.28 17.86 -17.83
CA GLU A 196 6.52 17.62 -16.41
C GLU A 196 7.23 16.30 -16.18
N ALA A 197 6.87 15.25 -16.94
CA ALA A 197 7.52 13.96 -16.85
C ALA A 197 9.04 14.07 -17.13
N LEU A 198 9.41 14.78 -18.20
CA LEU A 198 10.81 15.02 -18.56
C LEU A 198 11.54 15.90 -17.54
N GLU A 199 10.87 16.92 -17.00
CA GLU A 199 11.44 17.79 -15.96
C GLU A 199 11.81 16.99 -14.72
N TYR A 200 10.88 16.19 -14.19
CA TYR A 200 11.13 15.36 -13.02
C TYR A 200 12.13 14.24 -13.29
N PHE A 201 12.15 13.66 -14.50
CA PHE A 201 13.16 12.67 -14.89
C PHE A 201 14.56 13.28 -14.85
N LYS A 202 14.71 14.50 -15.37
CA LYS A 202 15.95 15.26 -15.33
C LYS A 202 16.40 15.55 -13.91
N LYS A 203 15.50 15.96 -13.01
CA LYS A 203 15.80 16.16 -11.59
C LYS A 203 16.29 14.87 -10.93
N ALA A 204 15.62 13.73 -11.19
CA ALA A 204 16.07 12.44 -10.68
C ALA A 204 17.48 12.08 -11.20
N TYR A 205 17.77 12.34 -12.48
CA TYR A 205 19.09 12.11 -13.06
C TYR A 205 20.19 12.97 -12.42
N GLN A 206 19.91 14.24 -12.09
CA GLN A 206 20.90 15.12 -11.48
C GLN A 206 21.44 14.58 -10.15
N THR A 207 20.62 13.84 -9.40
CA THR A 207 21.04 13.21 -8.14
C THR A 207 21.52 11.76 -8.32
N LEU A 208 20.90 10.98 -9.22
CA LEU A 208 21.21 9.56 -9.39
C LEU A 208 22.39 9.28 -10.33
N GLY A 209 22.70 10.19 -11.26
CA GLY A 209 23.69 9.94 -12.31
C GLY A 209 23.37 8.66 -13.09
N GLU A 210 24.38 7.84 -13.34
CA GLU A 210 24.28 6.55 -14.05
C GLU A 210 23.33 5.54 -13.39
N ARG A 211 23.04 5.68 -12.09
CA ARG A 211 22.07 4.80 -11.39
C ARG A 211 20.65 4.92 -11.95
N ILE A 212 20.37 5.93 -12.76
CA ILE A 212 19.08 6.05 -13.46
C ILE A 212 18.89 5.02 -14.58
N LEU A 213 19.98 4.44 -15.12
CA LEU A 213 19.93 3.55 -16.27
C LEU A 213 18.95 2.38 -16.11
N PRO A 214 19.04 1.51 -15.08
CA PRO A 214 18.08 0.41 -14.93
C PRO A 214 16.64 0.91 -14.74
N LEU A 215 16.47 2.07 -14.12
CA LEU A 215 15.17 2.67 -13.84
C LEU A 215 14.51 3.24 -15.10
N SER A 216 15.31 3.74 -16.05
CA SER A 216 14.83 4.30 -17.32
C SER A 216 14.09 3.28 -18.21
N TYR A 217 14.33 1.98 -18.00
CA TYR A 217 13.64 0.90 -18.73
C TYR A 217 12.28 0.52 -18.12
N ASN A 218 11.89 1.12 -17.00
CA ASN A 218 10.59 0.88 -16.40
C ASN A 218 9.45 1.31 -17.36
N THR A 219 8.37 0.54 -17.40
CA THR A 219 7.17 0.80 -18.23
C THR A 219 6.48 2.13 -17.91
N ASN A 220 6.70 2.67 -16.71
CA ASN A 220 6.21 4.00 -16.33
C ASN A 220 6.67 5.10 -17.31
N PHE A 221 7.78 4.90 -18.02
CA PHE A 221 8.35 5.88 -18.96
C PHE A 221 8.04 5.61 -20.43
N ASP A 222 7.18 4.64 -20.76
CA ASP A 222 6.94 4.26 -22.16
C ASP A 222 6.41 5.41 -23.02
N ASN A 223 5.59 6.30 -22.45
CA ASN A 223 5.04 7.46 -23.14
C ASN A 223 6.08 8.53 -23.47
N ILE A 224 7.19 8.60 -22.72
CA ILE A 224 8.26 9.59 -22.94
C ILE A 224 9.54 8.97 -23.50
N ARG A 225 9.58 7.64 -23.70
CA ARG A 225 10.80 6.88 -24.05
C ARG A 225 11.46 7.36 -25.35
N LYS A 226 10.64 7.84 -26.30
CA LYS A 226 11.08 8.33 -27.61
C LYS A 226 11.31 9.84 -27.64
N GLU A 227 11.06 10.54 -26.53
CA GLU A 227 11.30 11.97 -26.44
C GLU A 227 12.79 12.26 -26.49
N LYS A 228 13.17 13.30 -27.26
CA LYS A 228 14.57 13.66 -27.50
C LYS A 228 15.33 13.90 -26.20
N ASP A 229 14.71 14.61 -25.26
CA ASP A 229 15.32 14.96 -23.98
C ASP A 229 15.51 13.74 -23.07
N PHE A 230 14.55 12.80 -23.08
CA PHE A 230 14.68 11.53 -22.35
C PHE A 230 15.84 10.70 -22.89
N MET A 231 15.89 10.51 -24.22
CA MET A 231 16.97 9.75 -24.87
C MET A 231 18.33 10.39 -24.63
N LYS A 232 18.41 11.73 -24.65
CA LYS A 232 19.64 12.46 -24.35
C LYS A 232 20.13 12.18 -22.93
N ILE A 233 19.26 12.25 -21.92
CA ILE A 233 19.62 11.96 -20.52
C ILE A 233 20.11 10.51 -20.37
N VAL A 234 19.40 9.55 -20.97
CA VAL A 234 19.78 8.12 -20.91
C VAL A 234 21.11 7.86 -21.61
N GLN A 235 21.37 8.53 -22.74
CA GLN A 235 22.64 8.44 -23.46
C GLN A 235 23.79 9.04 -22.65
N GLU A 236 23.60 10.23 -22.06
CA GLU A 236 24.59 10.86 -21.18
C GLU A 236 24.90 9.98 -19.96
N ALA A 237 23.89 9.34 -19.36
CA ALA A 237 24.07 8.39 -18.26
C ALA A 237 24.89 7.16 -18.70
N ARG A 238 24.65 6.64 -19.90
CA ARG A 238 25.37 5.50 -20.47
C ARG A 238 26.84 5.84 -20.76
N GLU A 239 27.09 7.01 -21.32
CA GLU A 239 28.44 7.49 -21.61
C GLU A 239 29.25 7.62 -20.31
N LYS A 240 28.70 8.26 -19.28
CA LYS A 240 29.33 8.36 -17.96
C LYS A 240 29.63 6.99 -17.33
N SER A 241 28.68 6.05 -17.42
CA SER A 241 28.90 4.67 -16.95
C SER A 241 30.04 3.97 -17.69
N SER A 242 30.10 4.12 -19.02
CA SER A 242 31.12 3.49 -19.86
C SER A 242 32.52 4.07 -19.69
N LEU A 243 32.62 5.34 -19.28
CA LEU A 243 33.88 6.00 -18.96
C LEU A 243 34.48 5.45 -17.66
N TYR A 244 33.64 5.06 -16.69
CA TYR A 244 34.08 4.45 -15.44
C TYR A 244 34.63 3.03 -15.65
N GLU A 245 33.98 2.23 -16.50
CA GLU A 245 34.49 0.90 -16.88
C GLU A 245 35.83 0.94 -17.62
N LYS A 246 36.15 2.07 -18.28
CA LYS A 246 37.40 2.27 -19.04
C LYS A 246 38.46 3.05 -18.27
N ALA A 247 38.15 3.60 -17.09
CA ALA A 247 39.11 4.33 -16.29
C ALA A 247 40.05 3.34 -15.57
N PRO A 248 41.39 3.51 -15.64
CA PRO A 248 42.28 2.72 -14.82
C PRO A 248 41.95 2.95 -13.34
N PRO A 249 41.98 1.89 -12.50
CA PRO A 249 41.60 2.00 -11.09
C PRO A 249 42.45 3.08 -10.41
N GLN A 250 41.80 4.15 -9.96
CA GLN A 250 42.47 5.16 -9.16
C GLN A 250 42.53 4.65 -7.71
N ASN A 251 43.75 4.33 -7.28
CA ASN A 251 44.16 3.96 -5.92
C ASN A 251 43.58 2.65 -5.34
N GLY A 252 44.35 1.58 -5.50
CA GLY A 252 44.78 0.76 -4.35
C GLY A 252 43.80 -0.23 -3.71
N THR A 253 42.58 -0.42 -4.21
CA THR A 253 41.76 -1.58 -3.81
C THR A 253 41.76 -2.61 -4.93
N GLU A 254 42.59 -3.65 -4.77
CA GLU A 254 42.52 -4.87 -5.57
C GLU A 254 41.10 -5.45 -5.45
N ILE A 255 40.37 -5.43 -6.57
CA ILE A 255 39.13 -6.19 -6.71
C ILE A 255 39.57 -7.61 -7.08
N PRO A 256 39.26 -8.65 -6.28
CA PRO A 256 39.63 -10.01 -6.62
C PRO A 256 38.96 -10.41 -7.95
N PRO A 257 39.65 -11.17 -8.81
CA PRO A 257 39.13 -11.53 -10.13
C PRO A 257 37.83 -12.34 -10.00
N ALA A 258 36.89 -12.05 -10.90
CA ALA A 258 35.63 -12.78 -11.00
C ALA A 258 35.89 -14.28 -11.22
N PRO A 259 35.09 -15.19 -10.63
CA PRO A 259 35.28 -16.63 -10.80
C PRO A 259 35.17 -16.98 -12.29
N GLU A 260 36.19 -17.67 -12.80
CA GLU A 260 36.24 -18.16 -14.18
C GLU A 260 34.97 -18.96 -14.48
N LYS A 261 34.31 -18.62 -15.60
CA LYS A 261 33.25 -19.46 -16.16
C LYS A 261 33.88 -20.80 -16.50
N GLY A 262 33.61 -21.82 -15.69
CA GLY A 262 33.98 -23.19 -15.99
C GLY A 262 33.42 -23.58 -17.35
N THR A 263 34.30 -23.71 -18.34
CA THR A 263 34.05 -24.46 -19.56
C THR A 263 34.07 -25.93 -19.17
N GLY A 264 32.91 -26.50 -18.90
CA GLY A 264 32.71 -27.94 -18.84
C GLY A 264 32.31 -28.45 -20.23
N GLN A 265 33.19 -29.27 -20.80
CA GLN A 265 32.96 -30.11 -21.97
C GLN A 265 31.82 -31.12 -21.74
#